data_AF-A0A6N9GU60-F1
#
_entry.id   AF-A0A6N9GU60-F1
#
_cell.length_a   1.000
_cell.length_b   1.000
_cell.length_c   1.000
_cell.angle_alpha   90.00
_cell.angle_beta   90.00
_cell.angle_gamma   90.00
#
_symmetry.space_group_name_H-M   'P 1'
#
loop_
_entity.id
_entity.type
_entity.pdbx_description
1 polymer ?
#
loop_
_entity_poly.entity_id
_entity_poly.type
_entity_poly.pdbx_seq_one_letter_code
_entity_poly.pdbx_strand_id
1 'polypeptide(L)'
;MGQGSKVRLWPVHGSSPRPGTSSWTTATTTDGTTDTPIPGRTRSSRRARSSGAEPAPSWNRSASLPIGWRTTSPAASTRCCTSSCHGCPNTNRRTKTMTIDADRTEWSLPGAADAPKDALKVQLEIYSETILLRGFEREANWVKTVSADEIANVFIEHIGFSSGLLPERVLWWGQGKTGQVVGLWRPPQVWPVALQREAFEPPARLRLPMPGLVFVCSPGRAPWVYASPSRPADPEHRLYRMPAFNVFRGGRVCPGSHKFPDEVEEIPESFFRSYFSLTGDSNDRSKKHPGHLQALWEEIDGKTEYPIEDLVPQCTVSEAIAVSEGRRGRRW
;
A
#
# COMPACT_ATOMS: atom_id res chain seq x y z
N MET A 1 23.51 3.90 -58.43
CA MET A 1 22.26 4.69 -58.52
C MET A 1 21.37 4.25 -57.37
N GLY A 2 21.17 5.11 -56.39
CA GLY A 2 20.35 4.84 -55.20
C GLY A 2 20.25 6.12 -54.41
N GLN A 3 19.06 6.75 -54.46
CA GLN A 3 18.80 8.11 -54.04
C GLN A 3 18.90 8.28 -52.53
N GLY A 4 19.66 9.30 -52.10
CA GLY A 4 19.75 9.73 -50.71
C GLY A 4 18.58 10.65 -50.34
N SER A 5 17.84 10.27 -49.31
CA SER A 5 16.78 11.07 -48.71
C SER A 5 17.38 12.19 -47.84
N LYS A 6 17.22 13.44 -48.29
CA LYS A 6 17.53 14.65 -47.52
C LYS A 6 16.38 14.93 -46.53
N VAL A 7 16.69 14.89 -45.24
CA VAL A 7 15.82 15.43 -44.18
C VAL A 7 16.06 16.93 -44.06
N ARG A 8 15.01 17.74 -44.26
CA ARG A 8 15.02 19.19 -44.02
C ARG A 8 14.75 19.46 -42.54
N LEU A 9 15.67 20.15 -41.88
CA LEU A 9 15.50 20.76 -40.56
C LEU A 9 14.77 22.10 -40.72
N TRP A 10 13.74 22.32 -39.91
CA TRP A 10 13.08 23.62 -39.74
C TRP A 10 13.73 24.38 -38.57
N PRO A 11 13.97 25.71 -38.69
CA PRO A 11 14.45 26.51 -37.57
C PRO A 11 13.26 26.92 -36.69
N VAL A 12 13.32 26.59 -35.40
CA VAL A 12 12.42 27.16 -34.40
C VAL A 12 13.11 28.39 -33.81
N HIS A 13 12.57 29.57 -34.17
CA HIS A 13 12.94 30.85 -33.58
C HIS A 13 12.52 30.90 -32.10
N GLY A 14 13.44 31.36 -31.26
CA GLY A 14 13.19 31.64 -29.85
C GLY A 14 12.47 32.96 -29.61
N SER A 15 11.73 33.01 -28.51
CA SER A 15 11.27 34.25 -27.85
C SER A 15 11.12 33.97 -26.35
N SER A 16 12.07 34.43 -25.55
CA SER A 16 11.93 34.58 -24.10
C SER A 16 11.13 35.85 -23.77
N PRO A 17 10.30 35.84 -22.72
CA PRO A 17 9.99 37.05 -21.97
C PRO A 17 10.71 37.05 -20.62
N ARG A 18 11.41 38.17 -20.34
CA ARG A 18 11.98 38.53 -19.04
C ARG A 18 10.88 38.91 -18.03
N PRO A 19 11.17 38.84 -16.72
CA PRO A 19 10.20 39.09 -15.66
C PRO A 19 9.94 40.59 -15.44
N GLY A 20 8.66 40.94 -15.30
CA GLY A 20 8.20 42.26 -14.89
C GLY A 20 8.21 42.41 -13.37
N THR A 21 8.94 43.41 -12.90
CA THR A 21 8.91 43.97 -11.56
C THR A 21 7.63 44.79 -11.33
N SER A 22 6.91 44.57 -10.23
CA SER A 22 5.95 45.54 -9.72
C SER A 22 5.99 45.58 -8.19
N SER A 23 6.63 46.64 -7.70
CA SER A 23 6.57 47.18 -6.34
C SER A 23 5.35 48.09 -6.18
N TRP A 24 4.53 47.88 -5.15
CA TRP A 24 3.68 48.89 -4.51
C TRP A 24 3.60 48.54 -3.02
N THR A 25 4.28 49.29 -2.15
CA THR A 25 3.83 50.49 -1.42
C THR A 25 2.89 50.16 -0.25
N THR A 26 3.45 50.36 0.92
CA THR A 26 2.89 50.37 2.27
C THR A 26 1.75 51.39 2.41
N ALA A 27 0.68 51.03 3.12
CA ALA A 27 -0.23 52.00 3.71
C ALA A 27 -0.53 51.61 5.16
N THR A 28 -0.23 52.55 6.04
CA THR A 28 -0.36 52.52 7.50
C THR A 28 -1.49 53.47 7.88
N THR A 29 -2.50 53.01 8.63
CA THR A 29 -3.53 53.86 9.29
C THR A 29 -4.08 53.08 10.49
N THR A 30 -3.50 53.26 11.68
CA THR A 30 -4.03 53.99 12.88
C THR A 30 -5.35 53.51 13.49
N ASP A 31 -5.21 53.04 14.74
CA ASP A 31 -5.94 53.36 15.98
C ASP A 31 -7.45 53.51 16.03
N GLY A 32 -8.05 52.91 17.08
CA GLY A 32 -9.42 53.18 17.51
C GLY A 32 -9.91 52.32 18.68
N THR A 33 -9.44 52.65 19.89
CA THR A 33 -9.84 52.17 21.23
C THR A 33 -11.32 52.43 21.56
N THR A 34 -12.05 51.49 22.20
CA THR A 34 -12.76 51.71 23.50
C THR A 34 -13.43 50.47 24.09
N ASP A 35 -13.39 50.45 25.43
CA ASP A 35 -13.86 49.51 26.45
C ASP A 35 -15.41 49.31 26.56
N THR A 36 -15.81 48.05 26.83
CA THR A 36 -16.70 47.46 27.89
C THR A 36 -17.89 48.26 28.53
N PRO A 37 -18.83 47.67 29.34
CA PRO A 37 -19.35 46.27 29.50
C PRO A 37 -20.89 46.09 29.89
N ILE A 38 -21.35 44.81 29.99
CA ILE A 38 -22.48 44.18 30.83
C ILE A 38 -23.97 44.58 30.53
N PRO A 39 -25.06 43.86 30.98
CA PRO A 39 -25.36 42.45 31.35
C PRO A 39 -26.56 41.80 30.59
N GLY A 40 -26.76 40.47 30.79
CA GLY A 40 -28.09 40.02 31.27
C GLY A 40 -28.71 38.73 30.73
N ARG A 41 -28.81 37.75 31.64
CA ARG A 41 -29.97 36.87 31.93
C ARG A 41 -30.35 35.66 31.03
N THR A 42 -30.10 34.49 31.63
CA THR A 42 -31.04 33.38 31.97
C THR A 42 -32.00 32.81 30.91
N ARG A 43 -31.97 31.47 30.75
CA ARG A 43 -32.94 30.45 31.28
C ARG A 43 -33.27 29.35 30.24
N SER A 44 -33.01 28.07 30.59
CA SER A 44 -33.86 26.88 30.32
C SER A 44 -33.06 25.61 30.64
N SER A 45 -33.30 24.83 31.70
CA SER A 45 -34.36 23.83 31.89
C SER A 45 -34.49 22.75 30.79
N ARG A 46 -34.05 21.52 31.11
CA ARG A 46 -34.65 20.20 30.77
C ARG A 46 -33.74 19.09 31.32
N ARG A 47 -34.17 18.35 32.36
CA ARG A 47 -34.88 17.05 32.33
C ARG A 47 -34.09 15.87 31.72
N ALA A 48 -33.59 15.05 32.65
CA ALA A 48 -33.88 13.62 32.86
C ALA A 48 -33.49 12.54 31.83
N ARG A 49 -33.10 11.38 32.41
CA ARG A 49 -32.91 10.01 31.87
C ARG A 49 -31.52 9.75 31.29
N SER A 50 -30.88 8.59 31.48
CA SER A 50 -31.22 7.36 32.19
C SER A 50 -29.95 6.51 32.29
N SER A 51 -29.75 5.91 33.45
CA SER A 51 -28.94 4.72 33.67
C SER A 51 -29.41 3.56 32.79
N GLY A 52 -28.48 2.81 32.21
CA GLY A 52 -28.77 1.58 31.48
C GLY A 52 -27.50 1.06 30.80
N ALA A 53 -26.70 0.34 31.56
CA ALA A 53 -25.55 -0.41 31.07
C ALA A 53 -26.03 -1.64 30.27
N GLU A 54 -25.41 -1.89 29.12
CA GLU A 54 -25.44 -3.20 28.46
C GLU A 54 -23.99 -3.71 28.27
N PRO A 55 -23.75 -5.01 28.53
CA PRO A 55 -22.41 -5.59 28.51
C PRO A 55 -21.98 -6.02 27.10
N ALA A 56 -20.67 -5.90 26.87
CA ALA A 56 -19.99 -6.40 25.68
C ALA A 56 -20.01 -7.94 25.58
N PRO A 57 -20.12 -8.54 24.38
CA PRO A 57 -19.98 -9.97 24.20
C PRO A 57 -18.50 -10.38 24.25
N SER A 58 -18.21 -11.31 25.16
CA SER A 58 -16.95 -12.02 25.31
C SER A 58 -16.76 -13.00 24.13
N TRP A 59 -15.59 -12.96 23.50
CA TRP A 59 -15.14 -13.99 22.57
C TRP A 59 -13.99 -14.76 23.21
N ASN A 60 -14.31 -15.97 23.66
CA ASN A 60 -13.35 -16.92 24.19
C ASN A 60 -12.71 -17.72 23.04
N ARG A 61 -11.37 -17.69 23.06
CA ARG A 61 -10.40 -18.76 22.74
C ARG A 61 -10.91 -20.12 22.23
N SER A 62 -10.29 -20.55 21.11
CA SER A 62 -9.54 -21.82 20.93
C SER A 62 -9.95 -22.61 19.69
N ALA A 63 -9.01 -22.82 18.77
CA ALA A 63 -8.72 -24.14 18.19
C ALA A 63 -7.42 -24.04 17.38
N SER A 64 -6.33 -24.48 17.99
CA SER A 64 -5.04 -24.72 17.36
C SER A 64 -5.11 -26.03 16.58
N LEU A 65 -4.72 -26.02 15.30
CA LEU A 65 -4.43 -27.24 14.54
C LEU A 65 -2.92 -27.38 14.35
N PRO A 66 -2.31 -28.55 14.67
CA PRO A 66 -0.90 -28.78 14.43
C PRO A 66 -0.69 -29.25 12.99
N ILE A 67 0.12 -28.53 12.23
CA ILE A 67 0.57 -28.97 10.90
C ILE A 67 2.06 -29.30 11.01
N GLY A 68 2.35 -30.59 11.14
CA GLY A 68 3.70 -31.14 11.04
C GLY A 68 3.98 -31.57 9.60
N TRP A 69 4.94 -30.95 8.93
CA TRP A 69 5.53 -31.47 7.69
C TRP A 69 6.93 -31.99 8.01
N ARG A 70 7.12 -33.31 7.90
CA ARG A 70 8.44 -33.91 7.72
C ARG A 70 8.68 -34.02 6.22
N THR A 71 9.71 -33.35 5.74
CA THR A 71 10.31 -33.61 4.43
C THR A 71 11.34 -34.74 4.58
N THR A 72 11.11 -35.85 3.90
CA THR A 72 12.18 -36.80 3.57
C THR A 72 12.16 -37.05 2.07
N SER A 73 13.19 -36.57 1.38
CA SER A 73 13.62 -37.11 0.09
C SER A 73 13.96 -38.59 0.23
N PRO A 74 13.97 -39.35 -0.88
CA PRO A 74 15.30 -39.70 -1.38
C PRO A 74 15.44 -39.62 -2.89
N ALA A 75 16.70 -39.41 -3.27
CA ALA A 75 17.22 -39.47 -4.62
C ALA A 75 17.41 -40.90 -5.13
N ALA A 76 17.39 -40.99 -6.46
CA ALA A 76 18.16 -41.88 -7.34
C ALA A 76 18.02 -43.41 -7.20
N SER A 77 17.73 -44.07 -8.34
CA SER A 77 18.56 -45.17 -8.86
C SER A 77 17.93 -45.75 -10.14
N THR A 78 18.53 -45.42 -11.27
CA THR A 78 18.42 -46.13 -12.55
C THR A 78 18.75 -47.61 -12.38
N ARG A 79 17.91 -48.51 -12.91
CA ARG A 79 18.34 -49.86 -13.30
C ARG A 79 17.43 -50.44 -14.38
N CYS A 80 18.02 -50.66 -15.55
CA CYS A 80 17.50 -51.49 -16.62
C CYS A 80 17.39 -52.95 -16.15
N CYS A 81 16.24 -53.58 -16.41
CA CYS A 81 16.13 -55.03 -16.49
C CYS A 81 15.33 -55.38 -17.75
N THR A 82 16.06 -55.87 -18.75
CA THR A 82 15.57 -56.65 -19.88
C THR A 82 15.24 -58.06 -19.40
N SER A 83 13.96 -58.42 -19.33
CA SER A 83 13.53 -59.82 -19.34
C SER A 83 12.05 -59.91 -19.71
N SER A 84 11.76 -60.83 -20.63
CA SER A 84 10.46 -61.09 -21.21
C SER A 84 9.44 -61.56 -20.16
N CYS A 85 8.31 -60.87 -20.06
CA CYS A 85 7.14 -61.35 -19.33
C CYS A 85 6.04 -61.62 -20.37
N HIS A 86 5.87 -62.89 -20.74
CA HIS A 86 4.67 -63.36 -21.41
C HIS A 86 3.53 -63.43 -20.38
N GLY A 87 2.45 -62.69 -20.63
CA GLY A 87 1.21 -62.79 -19.87
C GLY A 87 0.81 -61.49 -19.14
N CYS A 88 0.46 -60.44 -19.89
CA CYS A 88 -0.40 -59.38 -19.36
C CYS A 88 -1.85 -59.64 -19.81
N PRO A 89 -2.83 -59.72 -18.90
CA PRO A 89 -4.23 -59.78 -19.27
C PRO A 89 -4.66 -58.47 -19.93
N ASN A 90 -5.34 -58.60 -21.06
CA ASN A 90 -5.89 -57.51 -21.85
C ASN A 90 -6.93 -56.74 -21.02
N THR A 91 -6.52 -55.69 -20.31
CA THR A 91 -7.44 -54.78 -19.65
C THR A 91 -8.11 -53.92 -20.71
N ASN A 92 -9.32 -54.32 -21.10
CA ASN A 92 -10.27 -53.49 -21.84
C ASN A 92 -10.45 -52.16 -21.08
N ARG A 93 -9.69 -51.14 -21.49
CA ARG A 93 -9.78 -49.78 -20.97
C ARG A 93 -11.10 -49.20 -21.49
N ARG A 94 -12.20 -49.43 -20.76
CA ARG A 94 -13.44 -48.69 -20.94
C ARG A 94 -13.12 -47.21 -20.76
N THR A 95 -13.09 -46.47 -21.85
CA THR A 95 -13.13 -45.01 -21.85
C THR A 95 -14.46 -44.62 -21.22
N LYS A 96 -14.44 -44.30 -19.92
CA LYS A 96 -15.62 -43.81 -19.23
C LYS A 96 -15.77 -42.35 -19.65
N THR A 97 -16.57 -42.11 -20.69
CA THR A 97 -17.03 -40.77 -21.04
C THR A 97 -17.80 -40.24 -19.83
N MET A 98 -17.19 -39.37 -19.04
CA MET A 98 -17.90 -38.61 -18.03
C MET A 98 -18.76 -37.59 -18.76
N THR A 99 -20.05 -37.86 -18.87
CA THR A 99 -21.04 -36.89 -19.33
C THR A 99 -21.07 -35.76 -18.30
N ILE A 100 -20.51 -34.61 -18.66
CA ILE A 100 -20.63 -33.38 -17.86
C ILE A 100 -22.05 -32.87 -18.10
N ASP A 101 -22.75 -32.57 -17.00
CA ASP A 101 -24.12 -32.04 -17.00
C ASP A 101 -24.22 -30.80 -17.88
N ALA A 102 -25.10 -30.81 -18.89
CA ALA A 102 -25.24 -29.72 -19.86
C ALA A 102 -25.63 -28.39 -19.20
N ASP A 103 -26.33 -28.46 -18.06
CA ASP A 103 -26.70 -27.29 -17.26
C ASP A 103 -25.51 -26.56 -16.62
N ARG A 104 -24.32 -27.19 -16.51
CA ARG A 104 -23.10 -26.54 -15.99
C ARG A 104 -22.31 -25.77 -17.05
N THR A 105 -22.68 -25.87 -18.32
CA THR A 105 -21.96 -25.26 -19.45
C THR A 105 -22.68 -24.06 -20.07
N GLU A 106 -23.85 -23.70 -19.57
CA GLU A 106 -24.63 -22.57 -20.05
C GLU A 106 -24.74 -21.52 -18.95
N TRP A 107 -24.41 -20.27 -19.28
CA TRP A 107 -24.64 -19.13 -18.38
C TRP A 107 -25.63 -18.17 -18.99
N SER A 108 -26.63 -17.78 -18.20
CA SER A 108 -27.60 -16.75 -18.57
C SER A 108 -27.48 -15.56 -17.62
N LEU A 109 -27.62 -14.35 -18.17
CA LEU A 109 -27.80 -13.15 -17.37
C LEU A 109 -29.04 -13.29 -16.47
N PRO A 110 -29.05 -12.71 -15.25
CA PRO A 110 -30.27 -12.61 -14.45
C PRO A 110 -31.38 -11.96 -15.27
N GLY A 111 -32.62 -12.49 -15.17
CA GLY A 111 -33.71 -12.43 -16.16
C GLY A 111 -34.28 -11.08 -16.62
N ALA A 112 -33.49 -10.00 -16.65
CA ALA A 112 -33.84 -8.69 -17.20
C ALA A 112 -33.27 -8.44 -18.61
N ALA A 113 -32.47 -9.37 -19.16
CA ALA A 113 -31.91 -9.25 -20.51
C ALA A 113 -32.35 -10.42 -21.38
N ASP A 114 -33.02 -10.14 -22.50
CA ASP A 114 -33.34 -11.10 -23.58
C ASP A 114 -32.08 -11.50 -24.38
N ALA A 115 -30.99 -11.79 -23.68
CA ALA A 115 -29.75 -12.24 -24.28
C ALA A 115 -29.78 -13.77 -24.44
N PRO A 116 -29.31 -14.30 -25.59
CA PRO A 116 -29.13 -15.74 -25.74
C PRO A 116 -28.16 -16.26 -24.69
N LYS A 117 -28.39 -17.49 -24.21
CA LYS A 117 -27.49 -18.15 -23.26
C LYS A 117 -26.08 -18.22 -23.83
N ASP A 118 -25.10 -17.82 -23.04
CA ASP A 118 -23.71 -17.89 -23.44
C ASP A 118 -23.15 -19.29 -23.14
N ALA A 119 -22.38 -19.81 -24.09
CA ALA A 119 -21.79 -21.13 -23.99
C ALA A 119 -20.42 -21.04 -23.33
N LEU A 120 -20.24 -21.75 -22.21
CA LEU A 120 -18.96 -21.85 -21.52
C LEU A 120 -17.90 -22.36 -22.49
N LYS A 121 -16.88 -21.54 -22.77
CA LYS A 121 -15.77 -21.90 -23.66
C LYS A 121 -14.64 -22.59 -22.92
N VAL A 122 -14.33 -22.08 -21.74
CA VAL A 122 -13.18 -22.50 -20.95
C VAL A 122 -13.51 -22.40 -19.46
N GLN A 123 -13.04 -23.35 -18.67
CA GLN A 123 -13.09 -23.33 -17.22
C GLN A 123 -11.69 -23.48 -16.64
N LEU A 124 -11.39 -22.66 -15.63
CA LEU A 124 -10.15 -22.75 -14.86
C LEU A 124 -10.45 -23.41 -13.50
N GLU A 125 -9.74 -24.48 -13.18
CA GLU A 125 -9.84 -25.20 -11.91
C GLU A 125 -8.51 -25.06 -11.15
N ILE A 126 -8.51 -24.35 -10.02
CA ILE A 126 -7.30 -24.07 -9.22
C ILE A 126 -7.28 -24.99 -7.99
N TYR A 127 -6.31 -25.89 -7.95
CA TYR A 127 -5.97 -26.72 -6.79
C TYR A 127 -4.70 -26.20 -6.12
N SER A 128 -4.40 -26.69 -4.92
CA SER A 128 -3.23 -26.24 -4.15
C SER A 128 -1.90 -26.42 -4.89
N GLU A 129 -1.77 -27.50 -5.68
CA GLU A 129 -0.54 -27.88 -6.36
C GLU A 129 -0.63 -27.81 -7.89
N THR A 130 -1.80 -27.54 -8.46
CA THR A 130 -2.02 -27.69 -9.91
C THR A 130 -3.17 -26.82 -10.37
N ILE A 131 -3.04 -26.24 -11.56
CA ILE A 131 -4.12 -25.53 -12.22
C ILE A 131 -4.49 -26.28 -13.49
N LEU A 132 -5.78 -26.56 -13.68
CA LEU A 132 -6.30 -27.21 -14.87
C LEU A 132 -7.09 -26.20 -15.69
N LEU A 133 -6.81 -26.16 -16.99
CA LEU A 133 -7.59 -25.46 -17.99
C LEU A 133 -8.41 -26.49 -18.76
N ARG A 134 -9.74 -26.36 -18.68
CA ARG A 134 -10.68 -27.21 -19.39
C ARG A 134 -11.31 -26.42 -20.51
N GLY A 135 -11.14 -26.86 -21.76
CA GLY A 135 -11.84 -26.30 -22.90
C GLY A 135 -13.06 -27.12 -23.28
N PHE A 136 -14.11 -26.42 -23.71
CA PHE A 136 -15.36 -27.01 -24.17
C PHE A 136 -15.56 -26.63 -25.64
N GLU A 137 -15.37 -27.60 -26.53
CA GLU A 137 -15.69 -27.49 -27.95
C GLU A 137 -16.93 -28.36 -28.25
N ARG A 138 -17.64 -28.06 -29.35
CA ARG A 138 -18.94 -28.69 -29.67
C ARG A 138 -18.92 -30.22 -29.68
N GLU A 139 -17.76 -30.83 -29.93
CA GLU A 139 -17.60 -32.27 -30.10
C GLU A 139 -16.54 -32.88 -29.17
N ALA A 140 -15.76 -32.06 -28.46
CA ALA A 140 -14.67 -32.53 -27.62
C ALA A 140 -14.40 -31.60 -26.43
N ASN A 141 -14.18 -32.20 -25.26
CA ASN A 141 -13.67 -31.51 -24.09
C ASN A 141 -12.19 -31.89 -23.91
N TRP A 142 -11.33 -30.90 -23.67
CA TRP A 142 -9.93 -31.14 -23.36
C TRP A 142 -9.59 -30.59 -21.99
N VAL A 143 -8.58 -31.19 -21.35
CA VAL A 143 -8.04 -30.74 -20.07
C VAL A 143 -6.52 -30.67 -20.21
N LYS A 144 -5.96 -29.52 -19.86
CA LYS A 144 -4.51 -29.30 -19.82
C LYS A 144 -4.12 -28.76 -18.46
N THR A 145 -3.00 -29.23 -17.94
CA THR A 145 -2.33 -28.53 -16.84
C THR A 145 -1.70 -27.27 -17.39
N VAL A 146 -1.87 -26.16 -16.67
CA VAL A 146 -1.33 -24.85 -17.02
C VAL A 146 -0.60 -24.26 -15.83
N SER A 147 0.45 -23.49 -16.08
CA SER A 147 1.14 -22.78 -15.00
C SER A 147 0.35 -21.51 -14.61
N ALA A 148 0.50 -21.09 -13.35
CA ALA A 148 -0.06 -19.82 -12.88
C ALA A 148 0.49 -18.63 -13.68
N ASP A 149 1.78 -18.68 -14.03
CA ASP A 149 2.48 -17.63 -14.75
C ASP A 149 1.98 -17.48 -16.20
N GLU A 150 1.71 -18.58 -16.91
CA GLU A 150 1.13 -18.53 -18.26
C GLU A 150 -0.27 -17.91 -18.25
N ILE A 151 -1.12 -18.30 -17.29
CA ILE A 151 -2.45 -17.72 -17.14
C ILE A 151 -2.33 -16.22 -16.87
N ALA A 152 -1.47 -15.84 -15.92
CA ALA A 152 -1.22 -14.44 -15.60
C ALA A 152 -0.75 -13.66 -16.83
N ASN A 153 0.20 -14.20 -17.61
CA ASN A 153 0.72 -13.56 -18.81
C ASN A 153 -0.36 -13.34 -19.88
N VAL A 154 -1.24 -14.31 -20.13
CA VAL A 154 -2.35 -14.16 -21.08
C VAL A 154 -3.31 -13.05 -20.64
N PHE A 155 -3.63 -12.97 -19.34
CA PHE A 155 -4.46 -11.87 -18.83
C PHE A 155 -3.75 -10.52 -18.91
N ILE A 156 -2.44 -10.48 -18.61
CA ILE A 156 -1.62 -9.27 -18.66
C ILE A 156 -1.47 -8.75 -20.09
N GLU A 157 -1.38 -9.61 -21.10
CA GLU A 157 -1.28 -9.20 -22.52
C GLU A 157 -2.46 -8.31 -22.94
N HIS A 158 -3.62 -8.54 -22.36
CA HIS A 158 -4.83 -7.76 -22.63
C HIS A 158 -5.05 -6.60 -21.65
N ILE A 159 -4.22 -6.47 -20.61
CA ILE A 159 -4.27 -5.39 -19.63
C ILE A 159 -3.02 -4.54 -19.80
N GLY A 160 -3.16 -3.36 -20.39
CA GLY A 160 -2.05 -2.42 -20.49
C GLY A 160 -1.57 -1.96 -19.11
N PHE A 161 -0.52 -2.59 -18.57
CA PHE A 161 0.15 -2.13 -17.35
C PHE A 161 1.14 -1.03 -17.70
N SER A 162 0.72 0.21 -17.49
CA SER A 162 1.61 1.37 -17.52
C SER A 162 1.36 2.18 -16.26
N SER A 163 2.44 2.64 -15.63
CA SER A 163 2.34 3.65 -14.57
C SER A 163 1.92 5.02 -15.11
N GLY A 164 1.97 5.22 -16.43
CA GLY A 164 1.97 6.54 -17.02
C GLY A 164 3.21 7.33 -16.58
N LEU A 165 3.09 8.66 -16.58
CA LEU A 165 4.11 9.52 -16.00
C LEU A 165 4.06 9.42 -14.48
N LEU A 166 5.19 9.06 -13.88
CA LEU A 166 5.32 9.05 -12.43
C LEU A 166 5.55 10.47 -11.91
N PRO A 167 4.96 10.84 -10.76
CA PRO A 167 5.28 12.08 -10.08
C PRO A 167 6.78 12.27 -9.84
N GLU A 168 7.26 13.52 -9.85
CA GLU A 168 8.69 13.88 -9.71
C GLU A 168 9.34 13.26 -8.45
N ARG A 169 8.55 13.10 -7.39
CA ARG A 169 8.98 12.62 -6.09
C ARG A 169 8.86 11.11 -5.93
N VAL A 170 8.50 10.37 -6.98
CA VAL A 170 8.46 8.90 -6.93
C VAL A 170 9.89 8.34 -6.88
N LEU A 171 10.06 7.34 -6.03
CA LEU A 171 11.27 6.51 -5.94
C LEU A 171 11.06 5.19 -6.68
N TRP A 172 9.90 4.57 -6.51
CA TRP A 172 9.50 3.36 -7.23
C TRP A 172 7.98 3.26 -7.34
N TRP A 173 7.54 2.42 -8.27
CA TRP A 173 6.15 2.00 -8.43
C TRP A 173 6.11 0.48 -8.55
N GLY A 174 5.06 -0.14 -8.02
CA GLY A 174 4.85 -1.58 -8.13
C GLY A 174 3.41 -1.99 -7.88
N GLN A 175 3.14 -3.28 -8.07
CA GLN A 175 1.85 -3.89 -7.82
C GLN A 175 1.95 -4.84 -6.62
N GLY A 176 1.32 -4.46 -5.50
CA GLY A 176 1.19 -5.30 -4.33
C GLY A 176 -0.06 -6.19 -4.38
N LYS A 177 -0.22 -7.07 -3.39
CA LYS A 177 -1.40 -7.95 -3.25
C LYS A 177 -2.73 -7.22 -3.23
N THR A 178 -2.73 -5.95 -2.82
CA THR A 178 -3.94 -5.15 -2.63
C THR A 178 -4.08 -4.01 -3.62
N GLY A 179 -3.29 -4.00 -4.69
CA GLY A 179 -3.29 -2.95 -5.70
C GLY A 179 -1.94 -2.26 -5.83
N GLN A 180 -1.95 -1.08 -6.44
CA GLN A 180 -0.74 -0.30 -6.69
C GLN A 180 -0.09 0.17 -5.38
N VAL A 181 1.23 0.19 -5.42
CA VAL A 181 2.09 0.70 -4.34
C VAL A 181 3.10 1.66 -4.95
N VAL A 182 3.21 2.86 -4.36
CA VAL A 182 4.11 3.91 -4.81
C VAL A 182 5.02 4.32 -3.66
N GLY A 183 6.33 4.28 -3.89
CA GLY A 183 7.31 4.87 -2.99
C GLY A 183 7.50 6.35 -3.30
N LEU A 184 7.25 7.23 -2.34
CA LEU A 184 7.37 8.68 -2.46
C LEU A 184 8.47 9.23 -1.56
N TRP A 185 9.28 10.12 -2.11
CA TRP A 185 10.26 10.91 -1.40
C TRP A 185 9.66 12.24 -0.93
N ARG A 186 9.98 12.65 0.30
CA ARG A 186 9.84 14.03 0.76
C ARG A 186 11.20 14.50 1.28
N PRO A 187 11.73 15.62 0.75
CA PRO A 187 12.99 16.15 1.26
C PRO A 187 12.83 16.61 2.73
N PRO A 188 13.95 16.76 3.47
CA PRO A 188 13.93 17.35 4.80
C PRO A 188 13.20 18.70 4.77
N GLN A 189 12.24 18.89 5.67
CA GLN A 189 11.48 20.13 5.79
C GLN A 189 10.81 20.24 7.16
N VAL A 190 10.39 21.46 7.51
CA VAL A 190 9.64 21.72 8.74
C VAL A 190 8.14 21.50 8.50
N TRP A 191 7.54 20.66 9.33
CA TRP A 191 6.12 20.34 9.27
C TRP A 191 5.35 20.97 10.42
N PRO A 192 4.22 21.64 10.17
CA PRO A 192 3.26 21.92 11.22
C PRO A 192 2.57 20.62 11.64
N VAL A 193 2.53 20.33 12.93
CA VAL A 193 1.88 19.13 13.46
C VAL A 193 0.95 19.45 14.63
N ALA A 194 -0.03 18.57 14.82
CA ALA A 194 -1.00 18.63 15.89
C ALA A 194 -0.78 17.46 16.87
N LEU A 195 -0.36 17.75 18.10
CA LEU A 195 -0.20 16.72 19.13
C LEU A 195 -1.35 16.80 20.15
N GLN A 196 -2.18 15.76 20.16
CA GLN A 196 -3.20 15.54 21.19
C GLN A 196 -2.54 14.93 22.42
N ARG A 197 -2.40 15.72 23.49
CA ARG A 197 -1.82 15.27 24.77
C ARG A 197 -2.86 14.62 25.67
N GLU A 198 -4.00 15.27 25.83
CA GLU A 198 -5.12 14.82 26.66
C GLU A 198 -6.41 14.76 25.84
N ALA A 199 -7.37 13.91 26.23
CA ALA A 199 -8.65 13.85 25.52
C ALA A 199 -9.45 15.14 25.74
N PHE A 200 -10.13 15.62 24.69
CA PHE A 200 -11.01 16.81 24.71
C PHE A 200 -10.33 18.18 24.92
N GLU A 201 -9.03 18.23 25.13
CA GLU A 201 -8.28 19.49 25.11
C GLU A 201 -7.88 19.92 23.69
N PRO A 202 -7.62 21.22 23.44
CA PRO A 202 -7.02 21.65 22.18
C PRO A 202 -5.65 20.98 21.97
N PRO A 203 -5.33 20.52 20.74
CA PRO A 203 -4.02 19.94 20.44
C PRO A 203 -2.90 20.99 20.56
N ALA A 204 -1.73 20.57 21.06
CA ALA A 204 -0.52 21.37 20.95
C ALA A 204 -0.12 21.52 19.47
N ARG A 205 0.20 22.74 19.06
CA ARG A 205 0.68 23.04 17.70
C ARG A 205 2.19 23.18 17.74
N LEU A 206 2.89 22.32 17.01
CA LEU A 206 4.34 22.30 16.95
C LEU A 206 4.81 22.48 15.50
N ARG A 207 6.04 22.95 15.33
CA ARG A 207 6.74 23.06 14.04
C ARG A 207 8.00 22.23 14.12
N LEU A 208 7.93 21.01 13.60
CA LEU A 208 9.00 20.04 13.74
C LEU A 208 9.80 19.94 12.44
N PRO A 209 11.13 20.15 12.47
CA PRO A 209 11.96 19.73 11.36
C PRO A 209 11.91 18.20 11.28
N MET A 210 11.64 17.67 10.10
CA MET A 210 11.72 16.24 9.82
C MET A 210 12.92 15.95 8.93
N PRO A 211 13.54 14.76 9.07
CA PRO A 211 14.54 14.30 8.11
C PRO A 211 13.87 14.10 6.75
N GLY A 212 14.65 13.66 5.75
CA GLY A 212 14.03 13.17 4.53
C GLY A 212 13.16 11.95 4.82
N LEU A 213 12.03 11.82 4.12
CA LEU A 213 11.04 10.79 4.40
C LEU A 213 10.73 9.97 3.15
N VAL A 214 10.61 8.66 3.35
CA VAL A 214 10.16 7.70 2.34
C VAL A 214 8.79 7.20 2.76
N PHE A 215 7.77 7.58 2.00
CA PHE A 215 6.41 7.08 2.17
C PHE A 215 6.17 5.93 1.19
N VAL A 216 5.55 4.86 1.66
CA VAL A 216 5.07 3.76 0.82
C VAL A 216 3.56 3.80 0.83
N CYS A 217 3.01 4.26 -0.27
CA CYS A 217 1.63 4.69 -0.41
C CYS A 217 0.82 3.70 -1.25
N SER A 218 -0.44 3.51 -0.87
CA SER A 218 -1.47 2.91 -1.71
C SER A 218 -2.72 3.81 -1.64
N PRO A 219 -3.50 3.93 -2.73
CA PRO A 219 -4.71 4.73 -2.74
C PRO A 219 -5.65 4.40 -1.58
N GLY A 220 -6.09 5.43 -0.85
CA GLY A 220 -7.11 5.33 0.20
C GLY A 220 -6.63 4.62 1.48
N ARG A 221 -5.32 4.37 1.61
CA ARG A 221 -4.76 3.54 2.69
C ARG A 221 -3.68 4.27 3.47
N ALA A 222 -3.58 3.90 4.75
CA ALA A 222 -2.49 4.36 5.60
C ALA A 222 -1.14 3.89 5.05
N PRO A 223 -0.16 4.80 4.88
CA PRO A 223 1.13 4.47 4.30
C PRO A 223 2.03 3.74 5.30
N TRP A 224 3.14 3.21 4.80
CA TRP A 224 4.34 3.05 5.62
C TRP A 224 5.19 4.31 5.47
N VAL A 225 5.92 4.68 6.52
CA VAL A 225 6.79 5.84 6.52
C VAL A 225 8.12 5.50 7.22
N TYR A 226 9.20 5.93 6.58
CA TYR A 226 10.57 5.75 7.06
C TYR A 226 11.33 7.06 6.96
N ALA A 227 12.27 7.27 7.86
CA ALA A 227 13.21 8.38 7.79
C ALA A 227 14.43 7.99 6.95
N SER A 228 15.03 8.98 6.30
CA SER A 228 16.24 8.83 5.51
C SER A 228 17.10 10.10 5.61
N PRO A 229 18.42 9.99 5.77
CA PRO A 229 19.31 11.15 5.77
C PRO A 229 19.42 11.83 4.40
N SER A 230 19.12 11.11 3.32
CA SER A 230 19.18 11.61 1.94
C SER A 230 18.19 10.87 1.04
N ARG A 231 17.96 11.37 -0.19
CA ARG A 231 17.08 10.69 -1.15
C ARG A 231 17.69 9.32 -1.48
N PRO A 232 16.96 8.21 -1.29
CA PRO A 232 17.50 6.90 -1.62
C PRO A 232 17.88 6.82 -3.10
N ALA A 233 19.09 6.30 -3.37
CA ALA A 233 19.63 6.16 -4.72
C ALA A 233 19.58 4.70 -5.22
N ASP A 234 19.49 3.73 -4.31
CA ASP A 234 19.54 2.31 -4.62
C ASP A 234 18.72 1.48 -3.59
N PRO A 235 18.40 0.20 -3.89
CA PRO A 235 17.61 -0.66 -3.02
C PRO A 235 18.26 -1.03 -1.67
N GLU A 236 19.59 -0.97 -1.54
CA GLU A 236 20.30 -1.30 -0.30
C GLU A 236 20.44 -0.08 0.63
N HIS A 237 20.02 1.10 0.16
CA HIS A 237 19.99 2.32 0.95
C HIS A 237 19.27 2.10 2.28
N ARG A 238 19.94 2.49 3.37
CA ARG A 238 19.44 2.29 4.74
C ARG A 238 18.35 3.30 5.09
N LEU A 239 17.23 2.78 5.57
CA LEU A 239 16.12 3.51 6.10
C LEU A 239 16.07 3.41 7.63
N TYR A 240 15.52 4.45 8.24
CA TYR A 240 15.52 4.67 9.68
C TYR A 240 14.08 4.76 10.18
N ARG A 241 13.92 4.57 11.50
CA ARG A 241 12.64 4.71 12.17
C ARG A 241 12.14 6.14 12.03
N MET A 242 10.88 6.29 11.63
CA MET A 242 10.21 7.58 11.60
C MET A 242 10.12 8.16 13.03
N PRO A 243 10.62 9.39 13.29
CA PRO A 243 10.56 10.03 14.60
C PRO A 243 9.19 10.71 14.84
N ALA A 244 8.11 9.97 14.63
CA ALA A 244 6.75 10.46 14.85
C ALA A 244 5.88 9.45 15.60
N PHE A 245 4.91 10.00 16.32
CA PHE A 245 3.81 9.23 16.90
C PHE A 245 2.94 8.61 15.80
N ASN A 246 2.06 7.69 16.19
CA ASN A 246 1.14 6.99 15.29
C ASN A 246 1.83 6.17 14.18
N VAL A 247 3.12 5.84 14.35
CA VAL A 247 3.84 4.95 13.44
C VAL A 247 4.23 3.69 14.20
N PHE A 248 3.74 2.53 13.78
CA PHE A 248 4.09 1.25 14.39
C PHE A 248 5.59 0.92 14.22
N ARG A 249 6.09 -0.04 14.99
CA ARG A 249 7.51 -0.47 14.96
C ARG A 249 7.99 -0.89 13.56
N GLY A 250 7.08 -1.38 12.71
CA GLY A 250 7.36 -1.76 11.32
C GLY A 250 7.27 -0.62 10.30
N GLY A 251 7.03 0.63 10.72
CA GLY A 251 6.90 1.80 9.85
C GLY A 251 5.48 2.05 9.35
N ARG A 252 4.52 1.14 9.58
CA ARG A 252 3.13 1.35 9.16
C ARG A 252 2.48 2.45 10.00
N VAL A 253 1.81 3.39 9.35
CA VAL A 253 1.01 4.41 10.03
C VAL A 253 -0.25 3.79 10.61
N CYS A 254 -0.56 4.11 11.86
CA CYS A 254 -1.86 3.88 12.48
C CYS A 254 -2.82 4.96 12.00
N PRO A 255 -3.86 4.64 11.20
CA PRO A 255 -4.78 5.65 10.72
C PRO A 255 -5.66 6.24 11.83
N GLY A 256 -5.92 5.48 12.91
CA GLY A 256 -6.99 5.82 13.84
C GLY A 256 -8.31 6.00 13.08
N SER A 257 -8.93 7.18 13.20
CA SER A 257 -10.11 7.59 12.44
C SER A 257 -9.79 8.38 11.15
N HIS A 258 -8.52 8.66 10.87
CA HIS A 258 -8.09 9.43 9.71
C HIS A 258 -8.31 8.66 8.41
N LYS A 259 -8.90 9.33 7.42
CA LYS A 259 -9.09 8.77 6.08
C LYS A 259 -8.03 9.35 5.15
N PHE A 260 -7.21 8.48 4.58
CA PHE A 260 -6.19 8.86 3.61
C PHE A 260 -6.82 9.05 2.22
N PRO A 261 -6.31 10.00 1.42
CA PRO A 261 -6.80 10.24 0.07
C PRO A 261 -6.45 9.08 -0.87
N ASP A 262 -7.20 8.98 -1.98
CA ASP A 262 -6.89 8.06 -3.08
C ASP A 262 -5.68 8.52 -3.89
N GLU A 263 -5.48 9.84 -3.99
CA GLU A 263 -4.33 10.42 -4.66
C GLU A 263 -3.07 10.27 -3.80
N VAL A 264 -2.19 9.36 -4.24
CA VAL A 264 -1.01 8.95 -3.46
C VAL A 264 -0.06 10.10 -3.15
N GLU A 265 -0.01 11.10 -4.03
CA GLU A 265 0.82 12.29 -3.85
C GLU A 265 0.40 13.15 -2.66
N GLU A 266 -0.87 13.14 -2.27
CA GLU A 266 -1.40 13.94 -1.16
C GLU A 266 -1.26 13.25 0.20
N ILE A 267 -0.93 11.96 0.21
CA ILE A 267 -0.84 11.14 1.44
C ILE A 267 0.18 11.70 2.45
N PRO A 268 1.41 12.12 2.06
CA PRO A 268 2.37 12.68 3.01
C PRO A 268 1.84 13.93 3.73
N GLU A 269 1.23 14.85 2.99
CA GLU A 269 0.63 16.07 3.53
C GLU A 269 -0.59 15.73 4.41
N SER A 270 -1.40 14.75 4.00
CA SER A 270 -2.53 14.24 4.78
C SER A 270 -2.08 13.61 6.11
N PHE A 271 -0.97 12.88 6.12
CA PHE A 271 -0.37 12.31 7.33
C PHE A 271 -0.02 13.41 8.36
N PHE A 272 0.68 14.47 7.94
CA PHE A 272 1.05 15.55 8.86
C PHE A 272 -0.13 16.44 9.29
N ARG A 273 -1.22 16.46 8.51
CA ARG A 273 -2.49 17.11 8.91
C ARG A 273 -3.29 16.30 9.93
N SER A 274 -2.99 15.01 10.10
CA SER A 274 -3.66 14.17 11.09
C SER A 274 -3.28 14.56 12.53
N TYR A 275 -4.08 14.11 13.49
CA TYR A 275 -3.78 14.29 14.91
C TYR A 275 -2.83 13.20 15.38
N PHE A 276 -1.67 13.60 15.90
CA PHE A 276 -0.75 12.73 16.60
C PHE A 276 -1.20 12.55 18.05
N SER A 277 -1.02 11.36 18.62
CA SER A 277 -1.34 11.10 20.03
C SER A 277 -0.14 10.50 20.76
N LEU A 278 -0.01 10.83 22.04
CA LEU A 278 0.99 10.21 22.92
C LEU A 278 0.73 8.71 23.17
N THR A 279 -0.46 8.22 22.82
CA THR A 279 -0.84 6.82 22.97
C THR A 279 -0.19 5.96 21.88
N GLY A 280 0.38 4.83 22.28
CA GLY A 280 1.02 3.86 21.39
C GLY A 280 2.53 3.71 21.61
N ASP A 281 3.15 2.86 20.79
CA ASP A 281 4.58 2.56 20.89
C ASP A 281 5.43 3.66 20.23
N SER A 282 5.99 4.53 21.07
CA SER A 282 6.88 5.63 20.68
C SER A 282 8.34 5.39 21.05
N ASN A 283 8.70 4.16 21.43
CA ASN A 283 10.07 3.82 21.81
C ASN A 283 10.97 3.67 20.59
N ASP A 284 12.28 3.78 20.85
CA ASP A 284 13.39 3.58 19.92
C ASP A 284 13.30 4.43 18.66
N ARG A 285 12.71 5.63 18.75
CA ARG A 285 12.60 6.57 17.62
C ARG A 285 13.72 7.58 17.53
N SER A 286 14.51 7.67 18.59
CA SER A 286 15.61 8.60 18.79
C SER A 286 16.69 7.87 19.59
N LYS A 287 17.96 8.04 19.22
CA LYS A 287 19.09 7.53 20.02
C LYS A 287 19.25 8.32 21.32
N LYS A 288 18.98 9.63 21.27
CA LYS A 288 19.09 10.56 22.40
C LYS A 288 17.93 10.40 23.38
N HIS A 289 16.72 10.11 22.87
CA HIS A 289 15.48 9.98 23.64
C HIS A 289 14.78 8.63 23.39
N PRO A 290 15.41 7.48 23.74
CA PRO A 290 14.94 6.16 23.34
C PRO A 290 13.55 5.76 23.90
N GLY A 291 13.10 6.35 25.01
CA GLY A 291 11.78 6.09 25.58
C GLY A 291 10.85 7.31 25.65
N HIS A 292 11.29 8.47 25.12
CA HIS A 292 10.65 9.75 25.36
C HIS A 292 10.56 10.59 24.09
N LEU A 293 9.84 10.09 23.07
CA LEU A 293 9.66 10.81 21.81
C LEU A 293 9.07 12.22 21.99
N GLN A 294 8.25 12.44 23.03
CA GLN A 294 7.75 13.77 23.34
C GLN A 294 8.88 14.75 23.69
N ALA A 295 9.88 14.31 24.45
CA ALA A 295 11.03 15.14 24.81
C ALA A 295 11.85 15.51 23.57
N LEU A 296 11.98 14.59 22.60
CA LEU A 296 12.56 14.91 21.29
C LEU A 296 11.75 16.00 20.58
N TRP A 297 10.43 15.84 20.50
CA TRP A 297 9.54 16.79 19.82
C TRP A 297 9.62 18.19 20.44
N GLU A 298 9.63 18.28 21.76
CA GLU A 298 9.81 19.54 22.50
C GLU A 298 11.19 20.16 22.28
N GLU A 299 12.24 19.33 22.18
CA GLU A 299 13.59 19.80 21.90
C GLU A 299 13.76 20.36 20.48
N ILE A 300 13.09 19.77 19.49
CA ILE A 300 13.23 20.16 18.08
C ILE A 300 12.18 21.15 17.60
N ASP A 301 11.16 21.45 18.42
CA ASP A 301 10.14 22.43 18.07
C ASP A 301 10.76 23.80 17.73
N GLY A 302 10.35 24.37 16.61
CA GLY A 302 10.84 25.65 16.10
C GLY A 302 12.23 25.61 15.46
N LYS A 303 12.95 24.48 15.49
CA LYS A 303 14.23 24.33 14.77
C LYS A 303 14.01 24.18 13.26
N THR A 304 15.08 24.44 12.51
CA THR A 304 15.05 24.37 11.03
C THR A 304 15.51 23.02 10.48
N GLU A 305 16.32 22.26 11.24
CA GLU A 305 16.93 21.02 10.80
C GLU A 305 16.79 19.91 11.84
N TYR A 306 16.64 18.67 11.36
CA TYR A 306 16.54 17.49 12.20
C TYR A 306 17.94 16.92 12.49
N PRO A 307 18.24 16.49 13.73
CA PRO A 307 19.53 15.90 14.08
C PRO A 307 19.68 14.50 13.46
N ILE A 308 20.27 14.41 12.26
CA ILE A 308 20.39 13.15 11.49
C ILE A 308 21.10 12.02 12.27
N GLU A 309 22.08 12.37 13.11
CA GLU A 309 22.80 11.40 13.95
C GLU A 309 21.87 10.68 14.95
N ASP A 310 20.73 11.29 15.29
CA ASP A 310 19.75 10.76 16.24
C ASP A 310 18.87 9.64 15.64
N LEU A 311 18.93 9.44 14.32
CA LEU A 311 18.12 8.43 13.64
C LEU A 311 18.49 7.02 14.05
N VAL A 312 17.47 6.20 14.31
CA VAL A 312 17.60 4.78 14.68
C VAL A 312 17.40 3.90 13.44
N PRO A 313 18.38 3.05 13.05
CA PRO A 313 18.25 2.17 11.89
C PRO A 313 17.01 1.25 11.94
N GLN A 314 16.40 0.99 10.78
CA GLN A 314 15.24 0.10 10.68
C GLN A 314 15.38 -1.00 9.63
N CYS A 315 15.63 -0.66 8.37
CA CYS A 315 15.65 -1.61 7.24
C CYS A 315 16.38 -1.01 6.04
N THR A 316 16.42 -1.72 4.91
CA THR A 316 16.80 -1.15 3.60
C THR A 316 15.56 -0.79 2.77
N VAL A 317 15.74 -0.09 1.65
CA VAL A 317 14.67 0.19 0.69
C VAL A 317 14.09 -1.11 0.11
N SER A 318 14.92 -2.09 -0.25
CA SER A 318 14.47 -3.38 -0.76
C SER A 318 13.59 -4.12 0.23
N GLU A 319 13.90 -4.04 1.53
CA GLU A 319 13.07 -4.63 2.58
C GLU A 319 11.72 -3.89 2.73
N ALA A 320 11.72 -2.55 2.65
CA ALA A 320 10.49 -1.75 2.67
C ALA A 320 9.57 -2.08 1.48
N ILE A 321 10.16 -2.23 0.28
CA ILE A 321 9.44 -2.68 -0.93
C ILE A 321 8.80 -4.06 -0.68
N ALA A 322 9.58 -5.04 -0.23
CA ALA A 322 9.09 -6.40 0.01
C ALA A 322 7.93 -6.44 1.03
N VAL A 323 8.02 -5.67 2.12
CA VAL A 323 6.95 -5.55 3.12
C VAL A 323 5.67 -5.01 2.49
N SER A 324 5.78 -3.97 1.66
CA SER A 324 4.62 -3.34 1.02
C SER A 324 3.93 -4.23 -0.01
N GLU A 325 4.66 -5.13 -0.66
CA GLU A 325 4.13 -6.13 -1.58
C GLU A 325 3.52 -7.34 -0.86
N GLY A 326 3.60 -7.38 0.47
CA GLY A 326 3.15 -8.51 1.27
C GLY A 326 3.99 -9.77 1.07
N ARG A 327 5.24 -9.62 0.60
CA ARG A 327 6.25 -10.67 0.64
C ARG A 327 6.72 -10.76 2.09
N ARG A 328 6.71 -11.96 2.69
CA ARG A 328 7.16 -12.12 4.08
C ARG A 328 8.64 -11.74 4.15
N GLY A 329 8.93 -10.56 4.69
CA GLY A 329 10.30 -10.17 5.04
C GLY A 329 10.88 -11.18 6.03
N ARG A 330 12.19 -11.43 5.93
CA ARG A 330 12.93 -12.18 6.95
C ARG A 330 12.69 -11.48 8.30
N ARG A 331 12.19 -12.22 9.30
CA ARG A 331 12.07 -11.69 10.66
C ARG A 331 13.49 -11.50 11.19
N TRP A 332 13.85 -10.26 11.52
CA TRP A 332 15.02 -9.90 12.31
C TRP A 332 14.68 -10.00 13.81
#